data_AF-A0A0R2B3R6-F1
#
_entry.id   AF-A0A0R2B3R6-F1
#
_cell.length_a   1.000
_cell.length_b   1.000
_cell.length_c   1.000
_cell.angle_alpha   90.00
_cell.angle_beta   90.00
_cell.angle_gamma   90.00
#
_symmetry.space_group_name_H-M   'P 1'
#
loop_
_entity.id
_entity.type
_entity.pdbx_description
1 polymer ?
#
loop_
_entity_poly.entity_id
_entity_poly.type
_entity_poly.pdbx_seq_one_letter_code
_entity_poly.pdbx_strand_id
1 'polypeptide(L)' 'MLAPELFTYDEAGIASFKPDQNTGSLPLDDYAKIDFKLAYTRCPTGAIKRSDKPFPQK' A
#
# COMPACT_ATOMS: atom_id res chain seq x y z
N MET A 1 -5.82 -12.24 -3.49
CA MET A 1 -5.51 -10.90 -2.93
C MET A 1 -4.08 -10.93 -2.40
N LEU A 2 -3.26 -9.91 -2.66
CA LEU A 2 -1.89 -9.80 -2.15
C LEU A 2 -1.88 -8.84 -0.97
N ALA A 3 -1.21 -9.21 0.13
CA ALA A 3 -1.12 -8.41 1.35
C ALA A 3 -2.50 -7.90 1.88
N PRO A 4 -3.45 -8.81 2.20
CA PRO A 4 -4.81 -8.45 2.64
C PRO A 4 -4.84 -7.62 3.93
N GLU A 5 -3.79 -7.73 4.76
CA GLU A 5 -3.65 -6.92 5.97
C GLU A 5 -3.30 -5.45 5.67
N LEU A 6 -2.71 -5.18 4.49
CA LEU A 6 -2.22 -3.86 4.09
C LEU A 6 -3.16 -3.14 3.13
N PHE A 7 -3.77 -3.86 2.19
CA PHE A 7 -4.61 -3.28 1.15
C PHE A 7 -6.05 -3.77 1.25
N THR A 8 -6.98 -2.82 1.31
CA THR A 8 -8.41 -3.06 1.18
C THR A 8 -8.91 -2.54 -0.17
N TYR A 9 -10.05 -3.03 -0.62
CA TYR A 9 -10.70 -2.60 -1.85
C TYR A 9 -12.10 -2.09 -1.51
N ASP A 10 -12.52 -1.01 -2.14
CA ASP A 10 -13.90 -0.53 -2.05
C ASP A 10 -14.83 -1.29 -3.03
N GLU A 11 -16.11 -0.92 -3.05
CA GLU A 11 -17.12 -1.53 -3.93
C GLU A 11 -16.82 -1.33 -5.44
N ALA A 12 -16.03 -0.30 -5.78
CA ALA A 12 -15.58 -0.05 -7.14
C ALA A 12 -14.29 -0.82 -7.49
N GLY A 13 -13.74 -1.60 -6.54
CA GLY A 13 -12.50 -2.35 -6.71
C GLY A 13 -11.24 -1.50 -6.65
N ILE A 14 -11.30 -0.29 -6.05
CA ILE A 14 -10.15 0.59 -5.88
C ILE A 14 -9.41 0.22 -4.60
N ALA A 15 -8.11 -0.06 -4.74
CA ALA A 15 -7.25 -0.42 -3.63
C ALA A 15 -6.85 0.81 -2.80
N SER A 16 -6.86 0.68 -1.47
CA SER A 16 -6.39 1.68 -0.53
C SER A 16 -5.50 1.05 0.54
N PHE A 17 -4.44 1.76 0.96
CA PHE A 17 -3.60 1.32 2.07
C PHE A 17 -4.32 1.54 3.41
N LYS A 18 -4.66 0.44 4.10
CA LYS A 18 -5.50 0.44 5.31
C LYS A 18 -4.84 1.14 6.52
N PRO A 19 -3.54 0.93 6.84
CA PRO A 19 -2.95 1.43 8.08
C PRO A 19 -2.96 2.95 8.25
N ASP A 20 -2.93 3.71 7.16
CA ASP A 20 -2.93 5.18 7.19
C ASP A 20 -4.02 5.83 6.33
N GLN A 21 -5.03 5.04 5.94
CA GLN A 21 -6.11 5.48 5.06
C GLN A 21 -5.60 6.07 3.73
N ASN A 22 -4.56 5.46 3.18
CA ASN A 22 -3.95 5.82 1.90
C ASN A 22 -3.30 7.22 1.88
N THR A 23 -2.92 7.75 3.05
CA THR A 23 -2.22 9.05 3.17
C THR A 23 -0.72 8.92 2.91
N GLY A 24 -0.15 7.73 3.02
CA GLY A 24 1.28 7.49 2.82
C GLY A 24 2.15 8.16 3.90
N SER A 25 1.64 8.24 5.12
CA SER A 25 2.27 8.93 6.24
C SER A 25 2.86 7.98 7.30
N LEU A 26 2.35 6.76 7.39
CA LEU A 26 2.80 5.80 8.40
C LEU A 26 3.95 4.93 7.86
N PRO A 27 5.06 4.79 8.61
CA PRO A 27 6.13 3.86 8.22
C PRO A 27 5.66 2.40 8.34
N LEU A 28 6.14 1.56 7.42
CA LEU A 28 5.94 0.11 7.47
C LEU A 28 6.94 -0.55 8.43
N ASP A 29 6.47 -1.50 9.24
CA ASP A 29 7.33 -2.42 9.98
C ASP A 29 7.98 -3.47 9.06
N ASP A 30 8.96 -4.21 9.57
CA ASP A 30 9.75 -5.12 8.74
C ASP A 30 8.96 -6.31 8.18
N TYR A 31 7.93 -6.78 8.90
CA TYR A 31 7.05 -7.83 8.38
C TYR A 31 6.14 -7.28 7.29
N ALA A 32 5.52 -6.12 7.52
CA ALA A 32 4.70 -5.47 6.50
C ALA A 32 5.49 -5.08 5.24
N LYS A 33 6.79 -4.76 5.34
CA LYS A 33 7.63 -4.49 4.16
C LYS A 33 7.71 -5.69 3.21
N ILE A 34 7.71 -6.92 3.72
CA ILE A 34 7.76 -8.13 2.90
C ILE A 34 6.47 -8.26 2.07
N ASP A 35 5.33 -8.15 2.74
CA ASP A 35 4.01 -8.23 2.10
C ASP A 35 3.79 -7.07 1.12
N PHE A 36 4.18 -5.86 1.52
CA PHE A 36 4.15 -4.68 0.66
C PHE A 36 5.00 -4.88 -0.59
N LYS A 37 6.24 -5.39 -0.45
CA LYS A 37 7.14 -5.63 -1.60
C LYS A 37 6.54 -6.64 -2.58
N LEU A 38 5.87 -7.67 -2.08
CA LEU A 38 5.18 -8.65 -2.92
C LEU A 38 4.04 -8.00 -3.71
N ALA A 39 3.18 -7.23 -3.04
CA ALA A 39 2.06 -6.52 -3.67
C ALA A 39 2.55 -5.50 -4.70
N TYR A 40 3.54 -4.69 -4.34
CA TYR A 40 4.20 -3.71 -5.21
C TYR A 40 4.75 -4.35 -6.48
N THR A 41 5.50 -5.45 -6.35
CA THR A 41 6.18 -6.11 -7.48
C THR A 41 5.19 -6.78 -8.45
N ARG A 42 4.07 -7.27 -7.93
CA ARG A 42 3.04 -7.97 -8.73
C ARG A 42 1.94 -7.05 -9.24
N CYS A 43 1.96 -5.76 -8.90
CA CYS A 43 0.95 -4.80 -9.34
C CYS A 43 1.09 -4.55 -10.85
N PRO A 44 0.14 -4.98 -11.69
CA PRO A 44 0.28 -4.91 -13.15
C PRO A 44 0.28 -3.46 -13.68
N THR A 45 -0.38 -2.56 -12.96
CA THR A 45 -0.49 -1.14 -13.32
C THR A 45 0.59 -0.26 -12.67
N GLY A 46 1.40 -0.83 -11.76
CA GLY A 46 2.37 -0.05 -10.98
C GLY A 46 1.73 1.04 -10.12
N ALA A 47 0.45 0.89 -9.74
CA ALA A 47 -0.31 1.85 -8.95
C ALA A 47 0.20 1.99 -7.50
N ILE A 48 0.73 0.91 -6.93
CA ILE A 48 1.33 0.91 -5.59
C ILE A 48 2.66 1.68 -5.64
N LYS A 49 2.80 2.74 -4.84
CA LYS A 49 4.01 3.58 -4.77
C LYS A 49 4.72 3.41 -3.44
N ARG A 50 6.04 3.64 -3.42
CA ARG A 50 6.89 3.60 -2.24
C ARG A 50 7.83 4.80 -2.19
N SER A 51 8.21 5.20 -0.99
CA SER A 51 9.11 6.32 -0.75
C SER A 51 9.79 6.13 0.62
N ASP A 52 11.02 6.63 0.76
CA ASP A 52 11.74 6.66 2.05
C ASP A 52 11.29 7.83 2.94
N LYS A 53 10.39 8.68 2.42
CA LYS A 53 9.77 9.83 3.11
C LYS A 53 8.24 9.77 2.95
N PRO A 54 7.46 10.33 3.89
CA PRO A 54 6.01 10.45 3.75
C PRO A 54 5.59 11.08 2.43
N PHE A 55 4.46 10.64 1.88
CA PHE A 55 3.89 11.24 0.68
C PHE A 55 3.32 12.63 1.02
N PRO A 56 3.44 13.61 0.11
CA PRO A 56 2.81 14.91 0.30
C PRO A 56 1.29 14.70 0.36
N GLN A 57 0.65 15.32 1.35
CA GLN A 57 -0.81 15.31 1.40
C GLN A 57 -1.37 16.10 0.21
N LYS A 58 -2.39 15.54 -0.44
CA LYS A 58 -3.11 16.17 -1.53
C LYS A 58 -4.25 17.04 -1.01
#